data_AF-A0A1Q6IP99-F1
#
_entry.id   AF-A0A1Q6IP99-F1
#
_cell.length_a   1.000
_cell.length_b   1.000
_cell.length_c   1.000
_cell.angle_alpha   90.00
_cell.angle_beta   90.00
_cell.angle_gamma   90.00
#
_symmetry.space_group_name_H-M   'P 1'
#
loop_
_entity.id
_entity.type
_entity.pdbx_description
1 polymer ?
#
loop_
_entity_poly.entity_id
_entity_poly.type
_entity_poly.pdbx_seq_one_letter_code
_entity_poly.pdbx_strand_id
1 'polypeptide(L)' 'MKKENLKVGAIVALKSGGPDMTVIEYPYMENGIPYMDKVKCTWFDKTDNLHEKVFLIANLEDASTNEYDLIPKCKP' A
#
# COMPACT_ATOMS: atom_id res chain seq x y z
N MET A 1 -1.26 -7.59 -6.73
CA MET A 1 -1.57 -6.25 -7.25
C MET A 1 -0.89 -6.05 -8.61
N LYS A 2 -1.50 -5.31 -9.56
CA LYS A 2 -0.80 -4.88 -10.78
C LYS A 2 0.12 -3.71 -10.43
N LYS A 3 1.35 -3.68 -10.96
CA LYS A 3 2.34 -2.60 -10.69
C LYS A 3 1.81 -1.20 -11.00
N GLU A 4 0.86 -1.11 -11.93
CA GLU A 4 0.20 0.11 -12.40
C GLU A 4 -0.56 0.86 -11.30
N ASN A 5 -1.01 0.17 -10.24
CA ASN A 5 -1.72 0.78 -9.11
C ASN A 5 -0.77 1.17 -7.97
N LEU A 6 0.51 0.81 -8.06
CA LEU A 6 1.47 1.05 -6.99
C LEU A 6 2.08 2.44 -7.16
N LYS A 7 1.70 3.37 -6.29
CA LYS A 7 2.22 4.73 -6.21
C LYS A 7 2.38 5.14 -4.76
N VAL A 8 3.24 6.13 -4.50
CA VAL A 8 3.31 6.77 -3.18
C VAL A 8 1.93 7.29 -2.79
N GLY A 9 1.51 6.99 -1.57
CA GLY A 9 0.17 7.26 -1.05
C GLY A 9 -0.87 6.17 -1.29
N ALA A 10 -0.56 5.09 -2.03
CA ALA A 10 -1.48 3.96 -2.18
C ALA A 10 -1.63 3.21 -0.85
N ILE A 11 -2.85 2.72 -0.58
CA ILE A 11 -3.15 1.85 0.56
C ILE A 11 -3.05 0.40 0.10
N VAL A 12 -2.21 -0.37 0.78
CA VAL A 12 -1.90 -1.76 0.46
C VAL A 12 -1.94 -2.62 1.71
N ALA A 13 -2.29 -3.88 1.56
CA ALA A 13 -2.25 -4.87 2.62
C ALA A 13 -1.38 -6.07 2.21
N LEU A 14 -0.96 -6.87 3.20
CA LEU A 14 -0.35 -8.17 2.93
C LEU A 14 -1.43 -9.18 2.55
N LYS A 15 -1.19 -9.95 1.48
CA LYS A 15 -2.07 -11.06 1.07
C LYS A 15 -2.25 -12.13 2.15
N SER A 16 -1.32 -12.25 3.08
CA SER A 16 -1.40 -13.16 4.23
C SER A 16 -2.34 -12.66 5.33
N GLY A 17 -2.95 -11.49 5.16
CA GLY A 17 -3.59 -10.72 6.22
C GLY A 17 -2.58 -9.84 6.96
N GLY A 18 -3.07 -8.73 7.52
CA GLY A 18 -2.26 -7.73 8.21
C GLY A 18 -2.99 -6.39 8.33
N PRO A 19 -2.32 -5.35 8.86
CA PRO A 19 -2.85 -4.00 8.85
C PRO A 19 -2.82 -3.41 7.44
N ASP A 20 -3.67 -2.41 7.21
CA ASP A 20 -3.57 -1.54 6.04
C ASP A 20 -2.32 -0.67 6.18
N MET A 21 -1.54 -0.59 5.11
CA MET A 21 -0.28 0.14 5.07
C MET A 21 -0.30 1.16 3.94
N THR A 22 0.37 2.29 4.15
CA THR A 22 0.53 3.33 3.14
C THR A 22 1.89 3.20 2.47
N VAL A 23 1.93 3.22 1.15
CA VAL A 23 3.17 3.25 0.37
C VAL A 23 3.84 4.62 0.53
N ILE A 24 5.08 4.65 1.01
CA ILE A 24 5.87 5.89 1.18
C ILE A 24 7.02 6.00 0.17
N GLU A 25 7.44 4.90 -0.44
CA GLU A 25 8.53 4.90 -1.43
C GLU A 25 8.35 3.80 -2.47
N TYR A 26 8.26 4.20 -3.75
CA TYR A 26 8.26 3.30 -4.90
C TYR A 26 8.82 4.02 -6.15
N PRO A 27 9.77 3.43 -6.89
CA PRO A 27 10.52 2.22 -6.56
C PRO A 27 11.38 2.40 -5.31
N TYR A 28 11.62 1.32 -4.57
CA TYR A 28 12.49 1.39 -3.38
C TYR A 28 13.94 1.57 -3.80
N MET A 29 14.63 2.54 -3.19
CA MET A 29 16.04 2.84 -3.47
C MET A 29 16.95 2.24 -2.39
N GLU A 30 17.91 1.41 -2.80
CA GLU A 30 18.90 0.83 -1.90
C GLU A 30 20.29 0.98 -2.52
N ASN A 31 21.16 1.74 -1.84
CA ASN A 31 22.50 2.10 -2.33
C ASN A 31 22.51 2.74 -3.74
N GLY A 32 21.49 3.55 -4.05
CA GLY A 32 21.33 4.21 -5.35
C GLY A 32 20.82 3.29 -6.48
N ILE A 33 20.49 2.04 -6.18
CA ILE A 33 19.93 1.08 -7.12
C ILE A 33 18.40 1.02 -6.92
N PRO A 34 17.60 1.25 -7.98
CA PRO A 34 16.14 1.15 -7.90
C PRO A 34 15.65 -0.30 -7.96
N TYR A 35 14.87 -0.72 -6.96
CA TYR A 35 14.21 -2.02 -6.91
C TYR A 35 12.73 -1.89 -7.27
N MET A 36 12.39 -2.26 -8.51
CA MET A 36 11.04 -2.13 -9.09
C MET A 36 10.03 -3.18 -8.57
N ASP A 37 10.50 -4.15 -7.80
CA ASP A 37 9.73 -5.22 -7.18
C ASP A 37 9.53 -5.02 -5.67
N LYS A 38 10.19 -4.00 -5.09
CA LYS A 38 10.12 -3.64 -3.68
C LYS A 38 9.42 -2.29 -3.50
N VAL A 39 8.78 -2.14 -2.35
CA VAL A 39 8.11 -0.91 -1.95
C VAL A 39 8.28 -0.73 -0.44
N LYS A 40 8.51 0.52 -0.02
CA LYS A 40 8.54 0.86 1.40
C LYS A 40 7.15 1.31 1.82
N CYS A 41 6.63 0.70 2.87
CA CYS A 41 5.32 1.01 3.43
C CYS A 41 5.45 1.46 4.89
N THR A 42 4.50 2.26 5.33
CA THR A 42 4.33 2.65 6.73
C THR A 42 2.91 2.38 7.22
N TRP A 43 2.76 2.08 8.51
CA TRP A 43 1.45 1.92 9.14
C TRP A 43 1.56 2.23 10.64
N PHE A 44 0.43 2.54 11.25
CA PHE A 44 0.32 2.60 12.71
C PHE A 44 -0.22 1.27 13.23
N ASP A 45 0.35 0.78 14.33
CA ASP A 45 -0.24 -0.34 15.05
C ASP A 45 -1.37 0.12 15.99
N LYS A 46 -2.00 -0.82 16.71
CA LYS A 46 -3.09 -0.53 17.65
C LYS A 46 -2.68 0.28 18.87
N THR A 47 -1.38 0.52 19.05
CA THR A 47 -0.79 1.29 20.13
C THR A 47 -0.27 2.64 19.64
N ASP A 48 -0.70 3.07 18.45
CA ASP A 48 -0.30 4.31 17.79
C ASP A 48 1.22 4.41 17.53
N ASN A 49 1.92 3.28 17.47
CA ASN A 49 3.33 3.27 17.09
C ASN A 49 3.46 3.21 15.57
N LEU A 50 4.30 4.10 15.04
CA LEU A 50 4.65 4.13 13.61
C LEU A 50 5.62 2.99 13.28
N HIS A 51 5.25 2.18 12.30
CA HIS A 51 6.09 1.13 11.74
C HIS A 51 6.42 1.45 10.30
N GLU A 52 7.63 1.07 9.87
CA GLU A 52 8.07 1.15 8.49
C GLU A 52 8.72 -0.17 8.08
N LYS A 53 8.38 -0.67 6.89
CA LYS A 53 8.99 -1.88 6.36
C LYS A 53 8.96 -1.93 4.85
N VAL A 54 9.99 -2.55 4.29
CA VAL A 54 10.09 -2.83 2.86
C VAL A 54 9.47 -4.20 2.56
N PHE A 55 8.61 -4.25 1.57
CA PHE A 55 7.93 -5.46 1.13
C PHE A 55 8.12 -5.70 -0.36
N LEU A 56 8.03 -6.96 -0.77
CA LEU A 56 7.90 -7.33 -2.17
C LEU A 56 6.47 -7.06 -2.63
N ILE A 57 6.31 -6.42 -3.79
CA ILE A 57 5.00 -6.13 -4.41
C ILE A 57 4.19 -7.42 -4.62
N ALA A 58 4.86 -8.55 -4.88
CA ALA A 58 4.21 -9.84 -5.04
C ALA A 58 3.40 -10.28 -3.80
N ASN A 59 3.76 -9.79 -2.62
CA ASN A 59 3.12 -10.12 -1.34
C ASN A 59 1.99 -9.14 -0.98
N LEU A 60 1.83 -8.08 -1.77
CA LEU A 60 0.87 -7.02 -1.51
C LEU A 60 -0.38 -7.14 -2.39
N GLU A 61 -1.48 -6.67 -1.83
CA GLU A 61 -2.75 -6.46 -2.50
C GLU A 61 -3.23 -5.03 -2.31
N ASP A 62 -4.12 -4.62 -3.21
CA ASP A 62 -4.72 -3.29 -3.16
C ASP A 62 -5.74 -3.28 -2.02
N ALA A 63 -5.50 -2.42 -1.04
CA ALA A 63 -6.38 -2.26 0.11
C ALA A 63 -7.07 -0.89 0.09
N SER A 64 -6.94 -0.14 -1.03
CA SER A 64 -7.82 1.00 -1.25
C SER A 64 -9.24 0.47 -1.37
N THR A 65 -10.07 0.74 -0.36
CA THR A 65 -11.51 0.62 -0.52
C THR A 65 -11.87 1.52 -1.69
N ASN A 66 -12.43 0.95 -2.76
CA ASN A 66 -12.98 1.74 -3.85
C ASN A 66 -13.99 2.73 -3.24
N GLU A 67 -13.59 3.98 -3.06
CA GLU A 67 -14.48 5.08 -2.65
C GLU A 67 -15.62 5.26 -3.69
N TYR A 68 -15.46 4.68 -4.88
CA TYR A 68 -16.50 4.60 -5.91
C TYR A 68 -17.65 3.61 -5.61
N ASP A 69 -17.53 2.70 -4.64
CA ASP A 69 -18.64 1.81 -4.25
C ASP A 69 -19.50 2.42 -3.12
N LEU A 70 -19.08 3.54 -2.54
CA LEU A 70 -19.79 4.22 -1.43
C LEU A 70 -20.48 5.52 -1.84
N ILE A 71 -20.57 5.85 -3.13
CA ILE A 71 -21.53 6.87 -3.56
C ILE A 71 -22.91 6.21 -3.47
N PRO A 72 -23.77 6.51 -2.45
CA PRO A 72 -25.16 6.13 -2.56
C PRO A 72 -25.65 6.75 -3.86
N LYS A 73 -26.09 5.92 -4.81
CA LYS A 73 -26.79 6.41 -6.00
C LYS A 73 -27.97 7.21 -5.46
N CYS A 74 -27.84 8.54 -5.38
CA CYS A 74 -28.96 9.43 -5.17
C CYS A 74 -29.88 9.16 -6.34
N LYS A 75 -30.95 8.40 -6.06
CA LYS A 75 -31.97 8.04 -7.02
C LYS A 75 -32.68 9.34 -7.41
N PRO A 76 -32.83 9.65 -8.70
CA PRO A 76 -33.70 10.75 -9.12
C PRO A 76 -35.16 10.45 -8.75
#